data_AF-A0A1M3LCN4-F1
#
_entry.id   AF-A0A1M3LCN4-F1
#
_cell.length_a   1.000
_cell.length_b   1.000
_cell.length_c   1.000
_cell.angle_alpha   90.00
_cell.angle_beta   90.00
_cell.angle_gamma   90.00
#
_symmetry.space_group_name_H-M   'P 1'
#
loop_
_entity.id
_entity.type
_entity.pdbx_description
1 polymer ?
#
loop_
_entity_poly.entity_id
_entity_poly.type
_entity_poly.pdbx_seq_one_letter_code
_entity_poly.pdbx_strand_id
1 'polypeptide(L)'
;MSDASTGGTPAGWYEDGVTAGQERYWDGTQWTDQFRPLAPAAPVVEPTPAAAPAAAPTAYPPYQPATGAAPAAAPAAAAAAYPAYQPASAAAPGAPRKGLSKGALIGIIVAAVVVVAAIVVVIIGASTNWFQGGGASSAQQSQFLQHVKASGASGASDQDLLKAGNSLCDAGRMMIGGDYFGGATKAMELYSSNLDLMTLGYVSQYAMSDLCPDVAAKLAELGESVTP
;
A
#
# COMPACT_ATOMS: atom_id res chain seq x y z
N MET A 1 16.47 13.42 -44.00
CA MET A 1 16.83 12.12 -43.42
C MET A 1 16.38 12.18 -41.97
N SER A 2 15.33 11.44 -41.66
CA SER A 2 14.70 11.40 -40.34
C SER A 2 15.44 10.37 -39.51
N ASP A 3 16.11 10.79 -38.43
CA ASP A 3 16.57 9.86 -37.40
C ASP A 3 15.54 9.85 -36.28
N ALA A 4 14.79 8.76 -36.21
CA ALA A 4 13.86 8.50 -35.12
C ALA A 4 14.70 8.07 -33.91
N SER A 5 15.00 9.02 -33.01
CA SER A 5 15.52 8.72 -31.68
C SER A 5 14.49 7.86 -30.96
N THR A 6 14.71 6.55 -30.96
CA THR A 6 13.84 5.57 -30.30
C THR A 6 13.84 5.90 -28.80
N GLY A 7 12.70 6.41 -28.31
CA GLY A 7 12.54 7.00 -26.98
C GLY A 7 12.52 5.96 -25.87
N GLY A 8 13.69 5.44 -25.50
CA GLY A 8 13.91 4.69 -24.28
C GLY A 8 14.42 5.58 -23.15
N THR A 9 14.05 5.27 -21.91
CA THR A 9 14.65 5.89 -20.72
C THR A 9 16.16 5.59 -20.72
N PRO A 10 17.03 6.62 -20.77
CA PRO A 10 18.47 6.41 -20.82
C PRO A 10 18.97 5.77 -19.53
N ALA A 11 20.07 5.01 -19.61
CA ALA A 11 20.72 4.48 -18.42
C ALA A 11 21.14 5.61 -17.48
N GLY A 12 20.87 5.47 -16.18
CA GLY A 12 21.07 6.54 -15.22
C GLY A 12 20.61 6.21 -13.81
N TRP A 13 20.83 7.15 -12.90
CA TRP A 13 20.33 7.07 -11.53
C TRP A 13 18.98 7.77 -11.45
N TYR A 14 18.02 7.10 -10.84
CA TYR A 14 16.66 7.58 -10.71
C TYR A 14 16.15 7.27 -9.30
N GLU A 15 15.20 8.06 -8.80
CA GLU A 15 14.60 7.83 -7.50
C GLU A 15 13.84 6.49 -7.47
N ASP A 16 14.06 5.67 -6.44
CA ASP A 16 13.48 4.33 -6.33
C ASP A 16 11.98 4.36 -5.96
N GLY A 17 11.48 5.47 -5.42
CA GLY A 17 10.07 5.66 -5.03
C GLY A 17 9.60 4.79 -3.83
N VAL A 18 10.38 3.79 -3.44
CA VAL A 18 10.13 2.92 -2.28
C VAL A 18 10.83 3.46 -1.02
N THR A 19 12.06 3.94 -1.17
CA THR A 19 12.86 4.49 -0.06
C THR A 19 13.15 5.97 -0.32
N ALA A 20 12.61 6.85 0.52
CA ALA A 20 12.87 8.29 0.42
C ALA A 20 14.38 8.59 0.59
N GLY A 21 14.92 9.41 -0.31
CA GLY A 21 16.34 9.80 -0.28
C GLY A 21 17.31 8.76 -0.86
N GLN A 22 16.83 7.79 -1.64
CA GLN A 22 17.65 6.78 -2.30
C GLN A 22 17.38 6.76 -3.82
N GLU A 23 18.45 6.67 -4.59
CA GLU A 23 18.40 6.44 -6.04
C GLU A 23 18.81 5.00 -6.36
N ARG A 24 18.12 4.41 -7.32
CA ARG A 24 18.44 3.12 -7.92
C ARG A 24 18.94 3.32 -9.35
N TYR A 25 19.82 2.44 -9.81
CA TYR A 25 20.37 2.53 -11.16
C TYR A 25 19.47 1.81 -12.18
N TRP A 26 19.17 2.49 -13.28
CA TRP A 26 18.52 1.95 -14.48
C TRP A 26 19.58 1.73 -15.57
N ASP A 27 19.66 0.53 -16.14
CA ASP A 27 20.67 0.19 -17.15
C ASP A 27 20.26 0.52 -18.61
N GLY A 28 19.07 1.09 -18.80
CA GLY A 28 18.45 1.31 -20.11
C GLY A 28 17.37 0.28 -20.45
N THR A 29 17.33 -0.85 -19.75
CA THR A 29 16.39 -1.96 -19.98
C THR A 29 15.70 -2.46 -18.72
N GLN A 30 16.37 -2.40 -17.57
CA GLN A 30 15.85 -2.81 -16.26
C GLN A 30 16.53 -2.06 -15.12
N TRP A 31 15.89 -2.12 -13.94
CA TRP A 31 16.48 -1.66 -12.69
C TRP A 31 17.53 -2.66 -12.19
N THR A 32 18.68 -2.17 -11.73
CA THR A 32 19.73 -3.01 -11.14
C THR A 32 19.70 -2.93 -9.62
N ASP A 33 20.40 -3.82 -8.91
CA ASP A 33 20.47 -3.79 -7.44
C ASP A 33 21.51 -2.78 -6.90
N GLN A 34 21.92 -1.82 -7.73
CA GLN A 34 22.81 -0.74 -7.32
C GLN A 34 21.99 0.43 -6.77
N PHE A 35 22.28 0.80 -5.53
CA PHE A 35 21.64 1.92 -4.84
C PHE A 35 22.69 2.94 -4.39
N ARG A 36 22.30 4.21 -4.39
CA ARG A 36 23.08 5.29 -3.79
C ARG A 36 22.19 6.24 -2.99
N PRO A 37 22.73 6.91 -1.95
CA PRO A 37 22.05 8.03 -1.33
C PRO A 37 21.81 9.12 -2.36
N LEU A 38 20.63 9.74 -2.35
CA LEU A 38 20.33 10.93 -3.14
C LEU A 38 21.34 12.01 -2.74
N ALA A 39 22.17 12.44 -3.70
CA ALA A 39 23.19 13.45 -3.42
C ALA A 39 22.51 14.72 -2.89
N PRO A 40 23.01 15.33 -1.80
CA PRO A 40 22.54 16.64 -1.39
C PRO A 40 22.68 17.59 -2.58
N ALA A 41 21.61 18.31 -2.93
CA ALA A 41 21.68 19.36 -3.92
C ALA A 41 22.85 20.28 -3.54
N ALA A 42 23.85 20.38 -4.42
CA ALA A 42 25.02 21.19 -4.14
C ALA A 42 24.56 22.62 -3.83
N PRO A 43 25.02 23.24 -2.73
CA PRO A 43 24.74 24.65 -2.51
C PRO A 43 25.34 25.45 -3.68
N VAL A 44 24.55 26.35 -4.25
CA VAL A 44 25.05 27.33 -5.23
C VAL A 44 25.99 28.27 -4.48
N VAL A 45 27.30 28.11 -4.70
CA VAL A 45 28.35 28.93 -4.07
C VAL A 45 28.71 30.09 -4.99
N GLU A 46 28.52 31.33 -4.52
CA GLU A 46 29.08 32.55 -5.13
C GLU A 46 30.63 32.54 -5.05
N PRO A 47 31.37 33.08 -6.03
CA PRO A 47 32.82 32.89 -6.11
C PRO A 47 33.59 33.87 -5.20
N THR A 48 34.49 33.37 -4.35
CA THR A 48 35.58 34.12 -3.68
C THR A 48 36.71 33.13 -3.28
N PRO A 49 38.01 33.53 -3.28
CA PRO A 49 39.10 32.66 -3.72
C PRO A 49 39.88 31.90 -2.64
N ALA A 50 40.37 30.72 -3.07
CA ALA A 50 41.54 29.91 -2.68
C ALA A 50 42.05 29.87 -1.22
N ALA A 51 41.93 28.68 -0.62
CA ALA A 51 42.94 28.10 0.30
C ALA A 51 43.10 26.59 0.02
N ALA A 52 44.36 26.11 0.05
CA ALA A 52 44.85 24.80 -0.39
C ALA A 52 44.59 23.65 0.64
N PRO A 53 44.88 22.37 0.31
CA PRO A 53 44.12 21.19 0.74
C PRO A 53 44.55 20.59 2.09
N ALA A 54 43.63 19.89 2.76
CA ALA A 54 43.96 19.03 3.90
C ALA A 54 43.18 17.70 3.89
N ALA A 55 43.95 16.63 3.66
CA ALA A 55 43.91 15.29 4.25
C ALA A 55 42.62 14.44 4.21
N ALA A 56 42.71 13.32 3.48
CA ALA A 56 41.87 12.14 3.63
C ALA A 56 42.21 11.35 4.91
N PRO A 57 41.24 10.61 5.47
CA PRO A 57 41.52 9.30 6.04
C PRO A 57 40.69 8.17 5.41
N THR A 58 41.39 7.06 5.22
CA THR A 58 40.97 5.71 4.82
C THR A 58 40.26 4.94 5.92
N ALA A 59 39.28 4.08 5.57
CA ALA A 59 39.25 2.65 5.95
C ALA A 59 38.01 1.94 5.34
N TYR A 60 38.26 1.01 4.42
CA TYR A 60 37.27 0.04 3.93
C TYR A 60 37.36 -1.26 4.76
N PRO A 61 36.27 -1.91 5.19
CA PRO A 61 36.31 -3.32 5.55
C PRO A 61 36.31 -4.20 4.27
N PRO A 62 37.03 -5.35 4.26
CA PRO A 62 37.03 -6.25 3.13
C PRO A 62 35.75 -7.09 3.06
N TYR A 63 35.30 -7.31 1.82
CA TYR A 63 34.20 -8.20 1.42
C TYR A 63 34.57 -9.67 1.61
N GLN A 64 33.64 -10.51 2.07
CA GLN A 64 33.74 -11.98 1.98
C GLN A 64 32.64 -12.52 1.05
N PRO A 65 32.98 -13.34 0.03
CA PRO A 65 31.99 -14.03 -0.78
C PRO A 65 31.57 -15.35 -0.11
N ALA A 66 30.27 -15.60 0.00
CA ALA A 66 29.75 -16.92 0.37
C ALA A 66 29.44 -17.73 -0.90
N THR A 67 30.41 -18.53 -1.32
CA THR A 67 30.23 -19.66 -2.25
C THR A 67 29.66 -20.87 -1.52
N GLY A 68 28.71 -21.56 -2.16
CA GLY A 68 27.92 -22.64 -1.55
C GLY A 68 28.64 -23.97 -1.34
N ALA A 69 27.93 -24.90 -0.69
CA ALA A 69 28.10 -26.34 -0.82
C ALA A 69 26.93 -27.08 -0.14
N ALA A 70 26.45 -28.15 -0.78
CA ALA A 70 25.53 -29.14 -0.23
C ALA A 70 26.15 -29.94 0.93
N PRO A 71 25.33 -30.65 1.73
CA PRO A 71 25.81 -31.87 2.38
C PRO A 71 25.01 -33.13 1.98
N ALA A 72 25.78 -34.22 1.87
CA ALA A 72 25.36 -35.60 1.70
C ALA A 72 25.21 -36.33 3.06
N ALA A 73 24.77 -37.60 2.97
CA ALA A 73 24.12 -38.47 3.95
C ALA A 73 24.88 -39.02 5.20
N ALA A 74 24.05 -39.65 6.08
CA ALA A 74 24.21 -40.84 6.96
C ALA A 74 24.51 -40.62 8.47
N PRO A 75 24.23 -41.56 9.43
CA PRO A 75 23.66 -42.93 9.37
C PRO A 75 22.52 -43.24 10.42
N ALA A 76 22.28 -44.54 10.73
CA ALA A 76 21.06 -45.19 11.24
C ALA A 76 21.00 -45.58 12.75
N ALA A 77 19.86 -46.22 13.14
CA ALA A 77 19.50 -47.03 14.34
C ALA A 77 18.76 -46.27 15.49
N ALA A 78 17.82 -46.80 16.29
CA ALA A 78 17.34 -48.16 16.58
C ALA A 78 15.90 -48.15 17.15
N ALA A 79 15.32 -49.34 17.33
CA ALA A 79 13.91 -49.65 17.64
C ALA A 79 13.43 -49.45 19.10
N ALA A 80 12.11 -49.40 19.29
CA ALA A 80 11.40 -49.83 20.50
C ALA A 80 9.96 -50.30 20.16
N ALA A 81 9.41 -51.21 20.95
CA ALA A 81 8.38 -52.17 20.57
C ALA A 81 7.08 -52.08 21.42
N TYR A 82 5.91 -52.28 20.76
CA TYR A 82 4.60 -52.85 21.19
C TYR A 82 3.80 -52.19 22.36
N PRO A 83 2.43 -52.28 22.43
CA PRO A 83 1.62 -53.47 22.13
C PRO A 83 0.33 -53.28 21.30
N ALA A 84 -0.20 -54.45 20.96
CA ALA A 84 -1.35 -54.72 20.12
C ALA A 84 -2.68 -54.24 20.70
N TYR A 85 -3.59 -53.85 19.79
CA TYR A 85 -5.03 -53.98 20.00
C TYR A 85 -5.67 -54.44 18.68
N GLN A 86 -6.46 -55.51 18.78
CA GLN A 86 -7.27 -56.06 17.70
C GLN A 86 -8.64 -56.31 18.30
N PRO A 87 -9.69 -55.72 17.72
CA PRO A 87 -10.77 -56.52 17.14
C PRO A 87 -11.35 -55.81 15.90
N ALA A 88 -12.23 -56.35 15.07
CA ALA A 88 -12.68 -57.69 14.73
C ALA A 88 -13.44 -57.54 13.40
N SER A 89 -13.64 -58.68 12.73
CA SER A 89 -14.72 -58.99 11.78
C SER A 89 -14.86 -58.17 10.48
N ALA A 90 -14.39 -58.81 9.40
CA ALA A 90 -15.01 -58.93 8.08
C ALA A 90 -16.12 -57.94 7.71
N ALA A 91 -15.78 -56.95 6.88
CA ALA A 91 -16.75 -56.20 6.09
C ALA A 91 -17.07 -56.95 4.78
N ALA A 92 -18.37 -57.03 4.51
CA ALA A 92 -19.06 -57.66 3.38
C ALA A 92 -18.51 -57.33 1.97
N PRO A 93 -18.83 -58.15 0.94
CA PRO A 93 -18.37 -57.95 -0.43
C PRO A 93 -18.77 -56.58 -0.99
N GLY A 94 -17.83 -55.98 -1.72
CA GLY A 94 -17.86 -54.58 -2.14
C GLY A 94 -19.11 -54.17 -2.93
N ALA A 95 -19.72 -53.07 -2.49
CA ALA A 95 -20.59 -52.29 -3.35
C ALA A 95 -19.75 -51.65 -4.48
N PRO A 96 -20.20 -51.69 -5.75
CA PRO A 96 -19.50 -51.05 -6.84
C PRO A 96 -19.53 -49.53 -6.63
N ARG A 97 -18.38 -48.94 -6.31
CA ARG A 97 -18.21 -47.48 -6.37
C ARG A 97 -18.38 -47.08 -7.83
N LYS A 98 -19.53 -46.50 -8.17
CA LYS A 98 -19.78 -45.90 -9.48
C LYS A 98 -18.75 -44.79 -9.65
N GLY A 99 -17.68 -45.07 -10.40
CA GLY A 99 -16.63 -44.11 -10.70
C GLY A 99 -17.27 -42.84 -11.24
N LEU A 100 -17.02 -41.72 -10.57
CA LEU A 100 -17.54 -40.43 -10.99
C LEU A 100 -16.97 -40.14 -12.38
N SER A 101 -17.84 -40.14 -13.38
CA SER A 101 -17.49 -39.82 -14.76
C SER A 101 -16.72 -38.50 -14.77
N LYS A 102 -15.64 -38.44 -15.59
CA LYS A 102 -14.84 -37.22 -15.76
C LYS A 102 -15.72 -35.98 -16.06
N GLY A 103 -16.91 -36.17 -16.66
CA GLY A 103 -17.89 -35.10 -16.90
C GLY A 103 -18.59 -34.57 -15.64
N ALA A 104 -18.81 -35.41 -14.63
CA ALA A 104 -19.38 -34.98 -13.34
C ALA A 104 -18.34 -34.24 -12.48
N LEU A 105 -17.06 -34.59 -12.59
CA LEU A 105 -15.97 -33.83 -11.96
C LEU A 105 -15.84 -32.43 -12.60
N ILE A 106 -15.90 -32.34 -13.93
CA ILE A 106 -15.89 -31.05 -14.65
C ILE A 106 -17.11 -30.21 -14.24
N GLY A 107 -18.30 -30.82 -14.14
CA GLY A 107 -19.51 -30.12 -13.68
C GLY A 107 -19.39 -29.55 -12.27
N ILE A 108 -18.77 -30.28 -11.34
CA ILE A 108 -18.53 -29.80 -9.96
C ILE A 108 -17.52 -28.64 -9.95
N ILE A 109 -16.45 -28.72 -10.75
CA ILE A 109 -15.45 -27.65 -10.82
C ILE A 109 -16.09 -26.38 -11.39
N VAL A 110 -16.86 -26.48 -12.47
CA VAL A 110 -17.56 -25.32 -13.05
C VAL A 110 -18.57 -24.74 -12.06
N ALA A 111 -19.34 -25.57 -11.36
CA ALA A 111 -20.26 -25.10 -10.32
C ALA A 111 -19.53 -24.41 -9.16
N ALA A 112 -18.41 -24.96 -8.70
CA ALA A 112 -17.59 -24.36 -7.65
C ALA A 112 -16.99 -23.02 -8.09
N VAL A 113 -16.51 -22.89 -9.33
CA VAL A 113 -16.00 -21.63 -9.89
C VAL A 113 -17.12 -20.59 -9.98
N VAL A 114 -18.33 -20.97 -10.41
CA VAL A 114 -19.48 -20.07 -10.47
C VAL A 114 -19.91 -19.61 -9.07
N VAL A 115 -19.92 -20.51 -8.08
CA VAL A 115 -20.23 -20.17 -6.69
C VAL A 115 -19.16 -19.25 -6.10
N VAL A 116 -17.88 -19.53 -6.32
CA VAL A 116 -16.78 -18.66 -5.87
C VAL A 116 -16.87 -17.29 -6.56
N ALA A 117 -17.13 -17.24 -7.87
CA ALA A 117 -17.34 -15.99 -8.59
C ALA A 117 -18.55 -15.21 -8.05
N ALA A 118 -19.66 -15.88 -7.75
CA ALA A 118 -20.83 -15.26 -7.14
C ALA A 118 -20.54 -14.73 -5.73
N ILE A 119 -19.79 -15.48 -4.91
CA ILE A 119 -19.34 -15.03 -3.58
C ILE A 119 -18.42 -13.81 -3.70
N VAL A 120 -17.48 -13.83 -4.64
CA VAL A 120 -16.59 -12.69 -4.93
C VAL A 120 -17.40 -11.48 -5.39
N VAL A 121 -18.42 -11.65 -6.24
CA VAL A 121 -19.33 -10.58 -6.66
C VAL A 121 -20.21 -10.08 -5.51
N VAL A 122 -20.61 -10.92 -4.55
CA VAL A 122 -21.34 -10.48 -3.36
C VAL A 122 -20.43 -9.76 -2.37
N ILE A 123 -19.18 -10.20 -2.19
CA ILE A 123 -18.19 -9.51 -1.35
C ILE A 123 -17.81 -8.17 -1.96
N ILE A 124 -17.55 -8.11 -3.27
CA ILE A 124 -17.28 -6.88 -4.02
C ILE A 124 -18.54 -6.02 -4.12
N GLY A 125 -19.72 -6.61 -4.30
CA GLY A 125 -21.01 -5.90 -4.39
C GLY A 125 -21.47 -5.29 -3.07
N ALA A 126 -21.30 -6.02 -1.96
CA ALA A 126 -21.62 -5.52 -0.62
C ALA A 126 -20.59 -4.50 -0.12
N SER A 127 -19.31 -4.63 -0.51
CA SER A 127 -18.32 -3.58 -0.27
C SER A 127 -18.53 -2.38 -1.19
N THR A 128 -18.86 -2.56 -2.46
CA THR A 128 -19.10 -1.43 -3.37
C THR A 128 -20.41 -0.70 -3.11
N ASN A 129 -21.41 -1.29 -2.44
CA ASN A 129 -22.67 -0.58 -2.14
C ASN A 129 -22.64 0.23 -0.83
N TRP A 130 -21.65 0.01 0.04
CA TRP A 130 -21.43 0.78 1.29
C TRP A 130 -20.14 1.61 1.28
N PHE A 131 -19.17 1.26 0.41
CA PHE A 131 -17.95 2.03 0.14
C PHE A 131 -17.98 2.75 -1.22
N GLN A 132 -19.11 2.79 -1.94
CA GLN A 132 -19.41 3.85 -2.90
C GLN A 132 -19.70 5.14 -2.13
N GLY A 133 -18.68 5.66 -1.44
CA GLY A 133 -18.63 7.09 -1.17
C GLY A 133 -18.59 7.75 -2.54
N GLY A 134 -19.71 8.31 -2.96
CA GLY A 134 -19.72 9.24 -4.09
C GLY A 134 -18.63 10.25 -3.80
N GLY A 135 -17.56 10.26 -4.60
CA GLY A 135 -16.53 11.26 -4.49
C GLY A 135 -17.21 12.63 -4.45
N ALA A 136 -16.73 13.53 -3.58
CA ALA A 136 -17.32 14.85 -3.43
C ALA A 136 -17.58 15.43 -4.81
N SER A 137 -18.84 15.77 -5.09
CA SER A 137 -19.24 16.28 -6.40
C SER A 137 -18.40 17.51 -6.74
N SER A 138 -18.23 17.81 -8.03
CA SER A 138 -17.49 19.00 -8.47
C SER A 138 -18.02 20.29 -7.81
N ALA A 139 -19.32 20.34 -7.52
CA ALA A 139 -19.95 21.41 -6.75
C ALA A 139 -19.41 21.48 -5.31
N GLN A 140 -19.38 20.37 -4.58
CA GLN A 140 -18.85 20.30 -3.21
C GLN A 140 -17.36 20.66 -3.14
N GLN A 141 -16.57 20.17 -4.10
CA GLN A 141 -15.14 20.53 -4.20
C GLN A 141 -14.95 22.03 -4.38
N SER A 142 -15.77 22.66 -5.22
CA SER A 142 -15.70 24.10 -5.44
C SER A 142 -16.10 24.93 -4.22
N GLN A 143 -17.11 24.49 -3.46
CA GLN A 143 -17.54 25.15 -2.23
C GLN A 143 -16.48 25.04 -1.13
N PHE A 144 -15.94 23.83 -0.93
CA PHE A 144 -14.84 23.62 0.00
C PHE A 144 -13.64 24.52 -0.30
N LEU A 145 -13.21 24.57 -1.57
CA LEU A 145 -12.09 25.41 -1.97
C LEU A 145 -12.38 26.90 -1.71
N GLN A 146 -13.61 27.35 -1.95
CA GLN A 146 -14.01 28.73 -1.64
C GLN A 146 -13.92 29.03 -0.16
N HIS A 147 -14.47 28.16 0.70
CA HIS A 147 -14.42 28.36 2.15
C HIS A 147 -13.01 28.33 2.71
N VAL A 148 -12.19 27.34 2.31
CA VAL A 148 -10.81 27.21 2.79
C VAL A 148 -9.94 28.40 2.35
N LYS A 149 -10.09 28.86 1.10
CA LYS A 149 -9.37 30.04 0.61
C LYS A 149 -9.85 31.34 1.25
N ALA A 150 -11.16 31.49 1.46
CA ALA A 150 -11.73 32.64 2.16
C ALA A 150 -11.23 32.74 3.61
N SER A 151 -10.92 31.60 4.24
CA SER A 151 -10.39 31.52 5.60
C SER A 151 -8.89 31.80 5.71
N GLY A 152 -8.19 32.03 4.60
CA GLY A 152 -6.79 32.48 4.58
C GLY A 152 -5.78 31.52 3.95
N ALA A 153 -6.21 30.35 3.46
CA ALA A 153 -5.33 29.36 2.82
C ALA A 153 -4.97 29.69 1.35
N SER A 154 -4.92 30.97 0.96
CA SER A 154 -4.75 31.39 -0.44
C SER A 154 -3.38 31.06 -1.05
N GLY A 155 -2.39 30.68 -0.23
CA GLY A 155 -1.05 30.30 -0.66
C GLY A 155 -0.90 28.83 -1.08
N ALA A 156 -1.84 27.95 -0.72
CA ALA A 156 -1.80 26.54 -1.05
C ALA A 156 -2.45 26.25 -2.41
N SER A 157 -1.95 25.22 -3.11
CA SER A 157 -2.54 24.81 -4.38
C SER A 157 -3.90 24.13 -4.18
N ASP A 158 -4.84 24.33 -5.11
CA ASP A 158 -6.17 23.72 -5.07
C ASP A 158 -6.08 22.18 -5.03
N GLN A 159 -5.08 21.61 -5.70
CA GLN A 159 -4.83 20.16 -5.67
C GLN A 159 -4.40 19.69 -4.29
N ASP A 160 -3.52 20.42 -3.59
CA ASP A 160 -3.08 20.05 -2.26
C ASP A 160 -4.21 20.14 -1.25
N LEU A 161 -5.02 21.21 -1.34
CA LEU A 161 -6.20 21.39 -0.49
C LEU A 161 -7.23 20.28 -0.70
N LEU A 162 -7.53 19.93 -1.95
CA LEU A 162 -8.46 18.83 -2.26
C LEU A 162 -7.90 17.48 -1.84
N LYS A 163 -6.61 17.22 -2.06
CA LYS A 163 -5.96 15.97 -1.63
C LYS A 163 -6.02 15.82 -0.11
N ALA A 164 -5.73 16.89 0.62
CA ALA A 164 -5.82 16.92 2.07
C ALA A 164 -7.26 16.71 2.57
N GLY A 165 -8.23 17.44 1.99
CA GLY A 165 -9.65 17.29 2.34
C GLY A 165 -10.19 15.89 2.08
N ASN A 166 -9.88 15.30 0.92
CA ASN A 166 -10.28 13.92 0.59
C ASN A 166 -9.62 12.89 1.53
N SER A 167 -8.34 13.08 1.88
CA SER A 167 -7.65 12.17 2.81
C SER A 167 -8.26 12.21 4.22
N LEU A 168 -8.72 13.38 4.69
CA LEU A 168 -9.47 13.51 5.95
C LEU A 168 -10.80 12.75 5.92
N CYS A 169 -11.52 12.84 4.80
CA CYS A 169 -12.75 12.10 4.63
C CYS A 169 -12.53 10.60 4.68
N ASP A 170 -11.51 10.11 3.98
CA ASP A 170 -11.19 8.68 3.96
C ASP A 170 -10.74 8.21 5.35
N ALA A 171 -9.93 9.00 6.05
CA ALA A 171 -9.58 8.74 7.44
C ALA A 171 -10.82 8.65 8.35
N GLY A 172 -11.76 9.59 8.20
CA GLY A 172 -13.04 9.60 8.92
C GLY A 172 -13.87 8.34 8.67
N ARG A 173 -13.97 7.92 7.41
CA ARG A 173 -14.69 6.69 7.03
C ARG A 173 -14.03 5.44 7.61
N MET A 174 -12.70 5.38 7.63
CA MET A 174 -11.97 4.26 8.25
C MET A 174 -12.21 4.19 9.76
N MET A 175 -12.16 5.33 10.46
CA MET A 175 -12.43 5.38 11.90
C MET A 175 -13.87 4.96 12.24
N ILE A 176 -14.86 5.42 11.48
CA ILE A 176 -16.26 5.00 11.65
C ILE A 176 -16.44 3.51 11.34
N GLY A 177 -15.69 2.98 10.37
CA GLY A 177 -15.66 1.56 10.02
C GLY A 177 -15.00 0.66 11.08
N GLY A 178 -14.46 1.22 12.16
CA GLY A 178 -13.78 0.49 13.23
C GLY A 178 -12.28 0.31 13.01
N ASP A 179 -11.74 0.78 11.88
CA ASP A 179 -10.29 0.82 11.62
C ASP A 179 -9.69 2.15 12.09
N TYR A 180 -9.66 2.32 13.41
CA TYR A 180 -9.10 3.51 14.04
C TYR A 180 -7.61 3.70 13.73
N PHE A 181 -6.86 2.59 13.59
CA PHE A 181 -5.43 2.66 13.33
C PHE A 181 -5.13 3.05 11.88
N GLY A 182 -5.85 2.47 10.92
CA GLY A 182 -5.79 2.89 9.52
C GLY A 182 -6.24 4.34 9.33
N GLY A 183 -7.31 4.74 10.02
CA GLY A 183 -7.78 6.13 9.99
C GLY A 183 -6.79 7.12 10.59
N ALA A 184 -6.20 6.81 11.75
CA ALA A 184 -5.22 7.68 12.40
C ALA A 184 -3.92 7.82 11.59
N THR A 185 -3.43 6.73 11.00
CA THR A 185 -2.24 6.77 10.13
C THR A 185 -2.49 7.62 8.88
N LYS A 186 -3.66 7.49 8.25
CA LYS A 186 -4.11 8.37 7.15
C LYS A 186 -4.19 9.85 7.56
N ALA A 187 -4.68 10.14 8.76
CA ALA A 187 -4.71 11.50 9.28
C ALA A 187 -3.29 12.04 9.54
N MET A 188 -2.34 11.18 9.93
CA MET A 188 -0.93 11.57 10.10
C MET A 188 -0.21 11.82 8.77
N GLU A 189 -0.62 11.19 7.65
CA GLU A 189 -0.11 11.54 6.31
C GLU A 189 -0.39 13.01 5.92
N LEU A 190 -1.35 13.67 6.57
CA LEU A 190 -1.60 15.09 6.35
C LEU A 190 -0.55 15.97 7.01
N TYR A 191 0.03 15.52 8.13
CA TYR A 191 1.11 16.26 8.79
C TYR A 191 2.42 16.25 7.99
N SER A 192 2.59 15.29 7.08
CA SER A 192 3.71 15.25 6.15
C SER A 192 3.43 16.01 4.85
N SER A 193 2.23 16.57 4.66
CA SER A 193 1.95 17.43 3.52
C SER A 193 2.62 18.80 3.70
N ASN A 194 2.96 19.46 2.58
CA ASN A 194 3.57 20.80 2.58
C ASN A 194 2.63 21.93 3.04
N LEU A 195 1.51 21.59 3.69
CA LEU A 195 0.55 22.55 4.21
C LEU A 195 1.00 23.03 5.58
N ASP A 196 0.90 24.33 5.83
CA ASP A 196 1.15 24.86 7.16
C ASP A 196 0.05 24.44 8.14
N LEU A 197 0.35 24.49 9.43
CA LEU A 197 -0.54 24.01 10.49
C LEU A 197 -1.89 24.77 10.52
N MET A 198 -1.90 26.07 10.17
CA MET A 198 -3.13 26.84 10.09
C MET A 198 -3.97 26.42 8.90
N THR A 199 -3.36 26.21 7.73
CA THR A 199 -4.09 25.69 6.56
C THR A 199 -4.67 24.31 6.83
N LEU A 200 -3.93 23.42 7.50
CA LEU A 200 -4.46 22.13 7.95
C LEU A 200 -5.65 22.31 8.90
N GLY A 201 -5.61 23.28 9.80
CA GLY A 201 -6.74 23.65 10.65
C GLY A 201 -8.00 23.99 9.83
N TYR A 202 -7.89 24.90 8.86
CA TYR A 202 -9.03 25.26 7.99
C TYR A 202 -9.52 24.09 7.16
N VAL A 203 -8.61 23.32 6.54
CA VAL A 203 -8.96 22.13 5.76
C VAL A 203 -9.70 21.12 6.63
N SER A 204 -9.24 20.87 7.87
CA SER A 204 -9.91 19.95 8.80
C SER A 204 -11.33 20.38 9.15
N GLN A 205 -11.55 21.70 9.33
CA GLN A 205 -12.83 22.26 9.71
C GLN A 205 -13.87 22.14 8.58
N TYR A 206 -13.49 22.47 7.35
CA TYR A 206 -14.42 22.49 6.21
C TYR A 206 -14.52 21.14 5.47
N ALA A 207 -13.51 20.27 5.57
CA ALA A 207 -13.56 18.97 4.88
C ALA A 207 -14.71 18.10 5.37
N MET A 208 -14.98 18.10 6.69
CA MET A 208 -16.06 17.30 7.25
C MET A 208 -17.45 17.87 6.94
N SER A 209 -17.62 19.19 6.87
CA SER A 209 -18.90 19.81 6.55
C SER A 209 -19.22 19.77 5.06
N ASP A 210 -18.23 20.06 4.21
CA ASP A 210 -18.48 20.40 2.81
C ASP A 210 -18.19 19.23 1.85
N LEU A 211 -17.09 18.48 2.07
CA LEU A 211 -16.77 17.32 1.22
C LEU A 211 -17.55 16.07 1.63
N CYS A 212 -17.67 15.81 2.93
CA CYS A 212 -18.12 14.49 3.42
C CYS A 212 -19.18 14.59 4.53
N PRO A 213 -20.37 15.12 4.19
CA PRO A 213 -21.46 15.27 5.15
C PRO A 213 -21.96 13.93 5.72
N ASP A 214 -21.73 12.82 5.02
CA ASP A 214 -22.01 11.46 5.48
C ASP A 214 -21.20 11.10 6.74
N VAL A 215 -19.92 11.47 6.75
CA VAL A 215 -19.00 11.25 7.88
C VAL A 215 -19.42 12.13 9.06
N ALA A 216 -19.76 13.40 8.81
CA ALA A 216 -20.22 14.33 9.82
C ALA A 216 -21.53 13.87 10.49
N ALA A 217 -22.51 13.42 9.69
CA ALA A 217 -23.78 12.91 10.21
C ALA A 217 -23.58 11.69 11.12
N LYS A 218 -22.74 10.74 10.71
CA LYS A 218 -22.43 9.55 11.53
C LYS A 218 -21.67 9.89 12.80
N LEU A 219 -20.75 10.85 12.76
CA LEU A 219 -20.06 11.33 13.97
C LEU A 219 -21.05 12.01 14.93
N ALA A 220 -22.04 12.74 14.42
CA ALA A 220 -23.09 13.34 15.24
C ALA A 220 -23.98 12.28 15.91
N GLU A 221 -24.41 11.24 15.17
CA GLU A 221 -25.17 10.11 15.73
C GLU A 221 -24.37 9.39 16.85
N LEU A 222 -23.07 9.17 16.62
CA LEU A 222 -22.18 8.60 17.62
C LEU A 222 -22.02 9.53 18.83
N GLY A 223 -21.94 10.84 18.63
CA GLY A 223 -21.85 11.83 19.69
C GLY A 223 -23.09 11.87 20.58
N GLU A 224 -24.29 11.84 19.99
CA GLU A 224 -25.55 11.76 20.75
C GLU A 224 -25.67 10.47 21.56
N SER A 225 -25.13 9.35 21.04
CA SER A 225 -25.11 8.08 21.77
C SER A 225 -24.21 8.04 23.02
N VAL A 226 -23.30 9.03 23.15
CA VAL A 226 -22.32 9.12 24.25
C VAL A 226 -22.76 10.10 25.34
N THR A 227 -23.77 10.95 25.09
CA THR A 227 -24.40 11.77 26.12
C THR A 227 -25.36 10.95 26.99
N PRO A 228 -25.10 10.78 28.31
CA PRO A 228 -25.91 9.99 29.22
C PRO A 228 -27.27 10.61 29.57
#